data_AF-S3ZN76-F1
#
_entry.id   AF-S3ZN76-F1
#
_cell.length_a   1.000
_cell.length_b   1.000
_cell.length_c   1.000
_cell.angle_alpha   90.00
_cell.angle_beta   90.00
_cell.angle_gamma   90.00
#
_symmetry.space_group_name_H-M   'P 1'
#
loop_
_entity.id
_entity.type
_entity.pdbx_description
1 polymer ?
#
loop_
_entity_poly.entity_id
_entity_poly.type
_entity_poly.pdbx_seq_one_letter_code
_entity_poly.pdbx_strand_id
1 'polypeptide(L)'
;MFTLFAGLVLALFMLSVNATTGTGSSSYSDDSSGTSEPTAPPTASTPGERPDPSRTATPTPTKKPPADGRYTGRTDDDSASIAITLSDGKAVAYFCDGRATESWLKGDVEDDGSMRLTGKNGAKLDGRLTDDGSKVRGTVDIRKKSWAFTAPKAKKPSGVYRATTEVRGEKVDGGWIVQPDGSQVGILSRDGEPAQAPRLDPATGTVVLDDGGRLTARPVVP
;
A
#
# COMPACT_ATOMS: atom_id res chain seq x y z
N MET A 1 -14.24 12.63 52.91
CA MET A 1 -12.88 12.97 53.40
C MET A 1 -12.02 13.17 52.15
N PHE A 2 -11.76 14.43 51.80
CA PHE A 2 -11.08 14.84 50.57
C PHE A 2 -9.58 15.05 50.84
N THR A 3 -8.73 14.57 49.95
CA THR A 3 -7.31 14.95 49.77
C THR A 3 -7.12 15.11 48.25
N LEU A 4 -7.37 16.23 47.58
CA LEU A 4 -6.80 17.60 47.60
C LEU A 4 -5.32 17.69 47.22
N PHE A 5 -5.08 18.44 46.13
CA PHE A 5 -3.84 18.99 45.54
C PHE A 5 -3.06 18.11 44.53
N ALA A 6 -2.73 18.55 43.31
CA ALA A 6 -2.75 19.88 42.69
C ALA A 6 -2.73 19.77 41.14
N GLY A 7 -3.48 20.67 40.48
CA GLY A 7 -3.34 20.96 39.05
C GLY A 7 -2.26 22.02 38.76
N LEU A 8 -2.23 22.47 37.50
CA LEU A 8 -1.31 23.43 36.85
C LEU A 8 -0.02 22.74 36.36
N VAL A 9 0.33 22.67 35.07
CA VAL A 9 0.58 23.79 34.15
C VAL A 9 0.21 23.40 32.70
N LEU A 10 -0.70 24.20 32.14
CA LEU A 10 -0.96 24.39 30.72
C LEU A 10 0.01 25.47 30.20
N ALA A 11 0.39 25.36 28.92
CA ALA A 11 1.10 26.33 28.07
C ALA A 11 2.63 26.18 27.99
N LEU A 12 3.10 25.74 26.81
CA LEU A 12 4.18 26.37 26.04
C LEU A 12 4.14 25.82 24.60
N PHE A 13 3.29 26.45 23.80
CA PHE A 13 3.24 26.35 22.35
C PHE A 13 3.88 27.65 21.83
N MET A 14 5.12 27.62 21.34
CA MET A 14 5.74 28.75 20.61
C MET A 14 6.92 28.29 19.73
N LEU A 15 6.59 28.15 18.44
CA LEU A 15 7.28 28.75 17.28
C LEU A 15 8.82 28.74 17.23
N SER A 16 9.36 27.98 16.27
CA SER A 16 10.65 28.27 15.65
C SER A 16 10.69 27.76 14.20
N VAL A 17 10.12 28.57 13.30
CA VAL A 17 10.45 28.52 11.87
C VAL A 17 11.59 29.50 11.65
N ASN A 18 12.82 29.01 11.45
CA ASN A 18 13.91 29.85 10.99
C ASN A 18 14.18 29.54 9.52
N ALA A 19 13.68 30.43 8.67
CA ALA A 19 13.94 30.44 7.24
C ALA A 19 15.40 30.81 6.98
N THR A 20 16.15 29.93 6.31
CA THR A 20 17.47 30.28 5.78
C THR A 20 17.27 30.97 4.44
N THR A 21 17.29 32.30 4.47
CA THR A 21 17.52 33.15 3.30
C THR A 21 19.02 33.21 3.02
N GLY A 22 19.46 32.56 1.94
CA GLY A 22 20.78 32.73 1.37
C GLY A 22 20.76 33.88 0.36
N THR A 23 21.27 35.03 0.76
CA THR A 23 21.55 36.18 -0.11
C THR A 23 22.93 35.99 -0.75
N GLY A 24 22.99 36.00 -2.08
CA GLY A 24 24.23 36.15 -2.84
C GLY A 24 24.03 37.26 -3.88
N SER A 25 24.50 38.47 -3.54
CA SER A 25 24.64 39.59 -4.47
C SER A 25 25.97 39.51 -5.22
N SER A 26 26.02 40.28 -6.32
CA SER A 26 27.19 40.87 -7.01
C SER A 26 27.49 40.19 -8.35
N SER A 27 26.94 40.67 -9.48
CA SER A 27 27.23 41.91 -10.23
C SER A 27 28.38 41.78 -11.23
N TYR A 28 28.06 41.93 -12.50
CA TYR A 28 28.89 42.61 -13.50
C TYR A 28 28.01 42.90 -14.72
N SER A 29 27.90 44.19 -14.99
CA SER A 29 27.23 44.83 -16.12
C SER A 29 28.18 44.90 -17.30
N ASP A 30 27.64 44.80 -18.51
CA ASP A 30 27.77 45.77 -19.61
C ASP A 30 27.33 45.07 -20.90
N ASP A 31 26.82 45.70 -21.93
CA ASP A 31 26.15 46.98 -22.17
C ASP A 31 25.81 46.92 -23.68
N SER A 32 24.90 47.79 -24.09
CA SER A 32 24.81 48.32 -25.44
C SER A 32 24.10 47.53 -26.56
N SER A 33 22.88 48.01 -26.77
CA SER A 33 22.54 48.87 -27.93
C SER A 33 22.00 48.20 -29.19
N GLY A 34 20.78 48.63 -29.57
CA GLY A 34 20.33 48.54 -30.96
C GLY A 34 18.81 48.56 -31.15
N THR A 35 18.18 49.73 -31.01
CA THR A 35 16.90 50.02 -31.69
C THR A 35 17.11 49.98 -33.19
N SER A 36 16.25 49.29 -33.96
CA SER A 36 15.58 49.81 -35.18
C SER A 36 14.70 48.72 -35.82
N GLU A 37 13.45 49.08 -36.06
CA GLU A 37 12.52 48.43 -37.00
C GLU A 37 12.91 48.82 -38.45
N PRO A 38 12.70 47.96 -39.47
CA PRO A 38 11.65 48.28 -40.45
C PRO A 38 10.97 47.09 -41.18
N THR A 39 9.71 47.34 -41.57
CA THR A 39 8.83 46.87 -42.67
C THR A 39 9.33 45.83 -43.73
N ALA A 40 8.43 44.90 -44.09
CA ALA A 40 8.51 43.77 -45.07
C ALA A 40 8.27 44.15 -46.57
N PRO A 41 8.14 43.22 -47.56
CA PRO A 41 8.80 41.94 -47.92
C PRO A 41 9.40 41.96 -49.38
N PRO A 42 9.96 40.84 -49.92
CA PRO A 42 9.22 40.09 -50.95
C PRO A 42 9.41 38.54 -50.94
N THR A 43 8.49 37.88 -51.65
CA THR A 43 8.33 36.45 -51.97
C THR A 43 9.54 35.79 -52.63
N ALA A 44 9.87 34.52 -52.29
CA ALA A 44 9.95 33.37 -53.23
C ALA A 44 10.73 32.14 -52.68
N SER A 45 10.16 30.96 -52.99
CA SER A 45 10.82 29.66 -53.24
C SER A 45 11.05 28.66 -52.09
N THR A 46 10.03 27.84 -51.82
CA THR A 46 10.17 26.37 -51.60
C THR A 46 10.52 25.73 -52.96
N PRO A 47 11.23 24.57 -53.14
CA PRO A 47 11.18 23.33 -52.33
C PRO A 47 12.50 22.55 -52.12
N GLY A 48 12.51 21.65 -51.12
CA GLY A 48 13.54 20.63 -50.97
C GLY A 48 13.37 19.74 -49.74
N GLU A 49 12.15 19.24 -49.47
CA GLU A 49 11.94 18.26 -48.42
C GLU A 49 12.52 16.91 -48.86
N ARG A 50 13.65 16.54 -48.24
CA ARG A 50 14.24 15.20 -48.35
C ARG A 50 13.30 14.23 -47.62
N PRO A 51 12.96 13.05 -48.19
CA PRO A 51 12.19 12.05 -47.45
C PRO A 51 12.99 11.60 -46.23
N ASP A 52 12.48 11.89 -45.04
CA ASP A 52 12.96 11.28 -43.80
C ASP A 52 12.66 9.77 -43.92
N PRO A 53 13.64 8.86 -43.76
CA PRO A 53 13.35 7.43 -43.74
C PRO A 53 12.36 7.17 -42.62
N SER A 54 11.10 6.89 -42.99
CA SER A 54 10.03 6.58 -42.07
C SER A 54 10.51 5.50 -41.11
N ARG A 55 10.82 5.90 -39.86
CA ARG A 55 11.01 4.96 -38.78
C ARG A 55 9.68 4.24 -38.62
N THR A 56 9.62 3.00 -39.09
CA THR A 56 8.56 2.07 -38.71
C THR A 56 8.58 2.02 -37.19
N ALA A 57 7.63 2.69 -36.55
CA ALA A 57 7.44 2.59 -35.12
C ALA A 57 7.08 1.13 -34.83
N THR A 58 8.01 0.36 -34.27
CA THR A 58 7.71 -0.95 -33.70
C THR A 58 6.59 -0.73 -32.68
N PRO A 59 5.44 -1.41 -32.78
CA PRO A 59 4.40 -1.28 -31.79
C PRO A 59 4.97 -1.67 -30.42
N THR A 60 4.99 -0.72 -29.49
CA THR A 60 5.29 -1.03 -28.09
C THR A 60 4.20 -1.98 -27.60
N PRO A 61 4.54 -3.19 -27.11
CA PRO A 61 3.53 -4.07 -26.57
C PRO A 61 2.81 -3.35 -25.43
N THR A 62 1.49 -3.22 -25.53
CA THR A 62 0.66 -2.73 -24.42
C THR A 62 0.75 -3.77 -23.32
N LYS A 63 1.54 -3.48 -22.29
CA LYS A 63 1.71 -4.38 -21.17
C LYS A 63 0.41 -4.40 -20.38
N LYS A 64 -0.08 -5.60 -20.06
CA LYS A 64 -1.34 -5.81 -19.34
C LYS A 64 -1.00 -6.03 -17.85
N PRO A 65 -1.83 -5.54 -16.92
CA PRO A 65 -1.66 -5.85 -15.51
C PRO A 65 -1.59 -7.36 -15.26
N PRO A 66 -0.84 -7.79 -14.22
CA PRO A 66 -0.81 -9.19 -13.83
C PRO A 66 -2.22 -9.73 -13.56
N ALA A 67 -2.40 -11.02 -13.84
CA ALA A 67 -3.69 -11.68 -13.62
C ALA A 67 -4.07 -11.70 -12.12
N ASP A 68 -5.38 -11.67 -11.87
CA ASP A 68 -5.93 -11.78 -10.53
C ASP A 68 -5.44 -13.03 -9.80
N GLY A 69 -5.26 -12.90 -8.49
CA GLY A 69 -4.67 -13.97 -7.69
C GLY A 69 -4.84 -13.76 -6.21
N ARG A 70 -4.68 -14.87 -5.46
CA ARG A 70 -4.56 -14.86 -4.01
C ARG A 70 -3.23 -15.50 -3.69
N TYR A 71 -2.53 -14.97 -2.71
CA TYR A 71 -1.22 -15.43 -2.30
C TYR A 71 -1.20 -15.47 -0.78
N THR A 72 -0.75 -16.57 -0.20
CA THR A 72 -0.71 -16.75 1.25
C THR A 72 0.58 -17.41 1.63
N GLY A 73 1.29 -16.82 2.59
CA GLY A 73 2.52 -17.39 3.11
C GLY A 73 2.90 -16.74 4.41
N ARG A 74 4.21 -16.68 4.66
CA ARG A 74 4.78 -16.21 5.92
C ARG A 74 5.98 -15.34 5.66
N THR A 75 6.36 -14.60 6.69
CA THR A 75 7.69 -14.00 6.74
C THR A 75 8.73 -15.11 6.75
N ASP A 76 9.91 -14.84 6.20
CA ASP A 76 10.96 -15.85 6.04
C ASP A 76 11.51 -16.34 7.39
N ASP A 77 11.31 -15.57 8.47
CA ASP A 77 11.63 -15.92 9.86
C ASP A 77 10.48 -16.63 10.60
N ASP A 78 9.38 -16.94 9.92
CA ASP A 78 8.17 -17.59 10.44
C ASP A 78 7.43 -16.81 11.54
N SER A 79 7.80 -15.55 11.80
CA SER A 79 7.25 -14.76 12.92
C SER A 79 5.85 -14.19 12.66
N ALA A 80 5.43 -14.10 11.40
CA ALA A 80 4.13 -13.61 10.99
C ALA A 80 3.62 -14.26 9.69
N SER A 81 2.31 -14.20 9.50
CA SER A 81 1.64 -14.59 8.26
C SER A 81 1.34 -13.39 7.39
N ILE A 82 1.34 -13.60 6.07
CA ILE A 82 0.96 -12.60 5.09
C ILE A 82 0.04 -13.19 4.03
N ALA A 83 -0.99 -12.44 3.66
CA ALA A 83 -1.88 -12.77 2.55
C ALA A 83 -2.07 -11.56 1.64
N ILE A 84 -2.10 -11.78 0.33
CA ILE A 84 -2.19 -10.75 -0.70
C ILE A 84 -3.26 -11.17 -1.71
N THR A 85 -4.22 -10.29 -1.99
CA THR A 85 -5.18 -10.46 -3.10
C THR A 85 -4.86 -9.43 -4.18
N LEU A 86 -4.78 -9.90 -5.43
CA LEU A 86 -4.62 -9.08 -6.63
C LEU A 86 -5.93 -9.12 -7.43
N SER A 87 -6.40 -7.96 -7.86
CA SER A 87 -7.53 -7.80 -8.79
C SER A 87 -7.36 -6.51 -9.57
N ASP A 88 -7.54 -6.54 -10.90
CA ASP A 88 -7.66 -5.33 -11.73
C ASP A 88 -6.50 -4.32 -11.55
N GLY A 89 -5.26 -4.81 -11.50
CA GLY A 89 -4.07 -3.98 -11.31
C GLY A 89 -3.95 -3.37 -9.90
N LYS A 90 -4.71 -3.87 -8.93
CA LYS A 90 -4.66 -3.46 -7.52
C LYS A 90 -4.35 -4.63 -6.62
N ALA A 91 -3.81 -4.32 -5.45
CA ALA A 91 -3.55 -5.30 -4.42
C ALA A 91 -3.97 -4.82 -3.03
N VAL A 92 -4.44 -5.77 -2.23
CA VAL A 92 -4.61 -5.62 -0.79
C VAL A 92 -3.79 -6.71 -0.12
N ALA A 93 -3.00 -6.33 0.88
CA ALA A 93 -2.24 -7.24 1.71
C ALA A 93 -2.69 -7.13 3.17
N TYR A 94 -2.67 -8.26 3.87
CA TYR A 94 -2.85 -8.35 5.30
C TYR A 94 -1.65 -9.08 5.90
N PHE A 95 -0.99 -8.42 6.85
CA PHE A 95 0.06 -8.98 7.68
C PHE A 95 -0.49 -9.19 9.09
N CYS A 96 -0.21 -10.35 9.68
CA CYS A 96 -0.66 -10.66 11.03
C CYS A 96 0.31 -11.60 11.75
N ASP A 97 0.70 -11.25 12.97
CA ASP A 97 1.52 -12.10 13.84
C ASP A 97 0.70 -13.00 14.78
N GLY A 98 -0.63 -12.92 14.70
CA GLY A 98 -1.56 -13.69 15.51
C GLY A 98 -1.63 -13.29 16.98
N ARG A 99 -0.97 -12.21 17.38
CA ARG A 99 -0.91 -11.74 18.77
C ARG A 99 -1.38 -10.30 18.91
N ALA A 100 -0.62 -9.35 18.37
CA ALA A 100 -0.85 -7.92 18.60
C ALA A 100 -0.40 -7.02 17.43
N THR A 101 0.27 -7.60 16.43
CA THR A 101 0.78 -6.85 15.28
C THR A 101 0.03 -7.29 14.05
N GLU A 102 -0.75 -6.37 13.51
CA GLU A 102 -1.36 -6.49 12.19
C GLU A 102 -1.19 -5.23 11.37
N SER A 103 -1.30 -5.37 10.06
CA SER A 103 -1.41 -4.24 9.15
C SER A 103 -2.19 -4.61 7.90
N TRP A 104 -3.07 -3.70 7.49
CA TRP A 104 -3.75 -3.71 6.21
C TRP A 104 -3.04 -2.74 5.28
N LEU A 105 -2.60 -3.23 4.13
CA LEU A 105 -1.92 -2.44 3.11
C LEU A 105 -2.65 -2.54 1.77
N LYS A 106 -2.61 -1.47 1.00
CA LYS A 106 -3.19 -1.44 -0.35
C LYS A 106 -2.36 -0.57 -1.30
N GLY A 107 -2.48 -0.83 -2.60
CA GLY A 107 -1.78 -0.10 -3.63
C GLY A 107 -2.00 -0.71 -5.01
N ASP A 108 -1.30 -0.17 -5.99
CA ASP A 108 -1.36 -0.64 -7.38
C ASP A 108 -0.30 -1.71 -7.64
N VAL A 109 -0.56 -2.52 -8.66
CA VAL A 109 0.31 -3.56 -9.19
C VAL A 109 0.68 -3.16 -10.60
N GLU A 110 1.97 -2.95 -10.81
CA GLU A 110 2.52 -2.57 -12.10
C GLU A 110 2.47 -3.75 -13.08
N ASP A 111 2.50 -3.44 -14.37
CA ASP A 111 2.49 -4.44 -15.43
C ASP A 111 3.68 -5.42 -15.39
N ASP A 112 4.75 -5.07 -14.69
CA ASP A 112 5.91 -5.94 -14.45
C ASP A 112 5.78 -6.83 -13.21
N GLY A 113 4.64 -6.82 -12.54
CA GLY A 113 4.39 -7.59 -11.33
C GLY A 113 4.92 -6.94 -10.05
N SER A 114 5.61 -5.80 -10.12
CA SER A 114 5.97 -5.05 -8.91
C SER A 114 4.75 -4.41 -8.28
N MET A 115 4.79 -4.26 -6.97
CA MET A 115 3.73 -3.61 -6.21
C MET A 115 4.31 -2.85 -5.03
N ARG A 116 3.75 -1.69 -4.77
CA ARG A 116 4.05 -0.85 -3.60
C ARG A 116 2.77 -0.58 -2.84
N LEU A 117 2.62 -1.24 -1.70
CA LEU A 117 1.43 -1.13 -0.88
C LEU A 117 1.73 -0.27 0.35
N THR A 118 0.74 0.52 0.75
CA THR A 118 0.83 1.37 1.93
C THR A 118 -0.33 1.09 2.88
N GLY A 119 -0.05 1.19 4.16
CA GLY A 119 -1.02 0.98 5.23
C GLY A 119 -0.98 2.10 6.26
N LYS A 120 -1.80 1.96 7.31
CA LYS A 120 -1.80 2.89 8.45
C LYS A 120 -0.44 2.89 9.15
N ASN A 121 -0.16 3.95 9.91
CA ASN A 121 1.04 4.07 10.75
C ASN A 121 2.37 3.92 9.97
N GLY A 122 2.37 4.31 8.69
CA GLY A 122 3.56 4.24 7.83
C GLY A 122 3.94 2.83 7.40
N ALA A 123 3.03 1.85 7.51
CA ALA A 123 3.29 0.49 7.03
C ALA A 123 3.49 0.49 5.51
N LYS A 124 4.47 -0.28 5.04
CA LYS A 124 4.82 -0.39 3.62
C LYS A 124 5.05 -1.83 3.24
N LEU A 125 4.79 -2.17 1.99
CA LEU A 125 5.18 -3.43 1.40
C LEU A 125 5.70 -3.16 -0.01
N ASP A 126 6.92 -3.63 -0.27
CA ASP A 126 7.52 -3.66 -1.59
C ASP A 126 7.57 -5.13 -2.03
N GLY A 127 6.77 -5.47 -3.04
CA GLY A 127 6.58 -6.84 -3.48
C GLY A 127 6.77 -7.00 -4.98
N ARG A 128 7.02 -8.23 -5.41
CA ARG A 128 7.03 -8.63 -6.82
C ARG A 128 6.40 -10.00 -7.01
N LEU A 129 5.47 -10.08 -7.94
CA LEU A 129 4.97 -11.33 -8.48
C LEU A 129 6.05 -11.96 -9.37
N THR A 130 6.33 -13.25 -9.19
CA THR A 130 7.28 -13.97 -10.05
C THR A 130 6.76 -14.10 -11.48
N ASP A 131 7.66 -14.24 -12.45
CA ASP A 131 7.32 -14.29 -13.89
C ASP A 131 6.35 -15.43 -14.23
N ASP A 132 6.41 -16.55 -13.49
CA ASP A 132 5.50 -17.70 -13.61
C ASP A 132 4.16 -17.50 -12.88
N GLY A 133 3.98 -16.37 -12.19
CA GLY A 133 2.82 -16.05 -11.38
C GLY A 133 2.61 -16.98 -10.17
N SER A 134 3.62 -17.76 -9.77
CA SER A 134 3.47 -18.80 -8.75
C SER A 134 3.57 -18.28 -7.32
N LYS A 135 4.18 -17.11 -7.10
CA LYS A 135 4.34 -16.52 -5.76
C LYS A 135 4.59 -15.02 -5.82
N VAL A 136 4.29 -14.33 -4.72
CA VAL A 136 4.78 -12.97 -4.46
C VAL A 136 5.91 -13.05 -3.45
N ARG A 137 7.01 -12.34 -3.70
CA ARG A 137 8.12 -12.15 -2.76
C ARG A 137 8.33 -10.67 -2.51
N GLY A 138 8.85 -10.33 -1.34
CA GLY A 138 9.11 -8.94 -1.04
C GLY A 138 9.51 -8.69 0.39
N THR A 139 9.44 -7.43 0.77
CA THR A 139 9.65 -6.95 2.13
C THR A 139 8.41 -6.22 2.62
N VAL A 140 8.12 -6.34 3.91
CA VAL A 140 7.06 -5.61 4.59
C VAL A 140 7.65 -4.87 5.79
N ASP A 141 7.37 -3.58 5.88
CA ASP A 141 7.80 -2.69 6.96
C ASP A 141 6.60 -2.33 7.82
N ILE A 142 6.59 -2.74 9.09
CA ILE A 142 5.54 -2.43 10.05
C ILE A 142 6.19 -2.02 11.36
N ARG A 143 5.77 -0.86 11.91
CA ARG A 143 6.29 -0.32 13.19
C ARG A 143 7.83 -0.26 13.25
N LYS A 144 8.47 0.18 12.15
CA LYS A 144 9.94 0.29 12.00
C LYS A 144 10.70 -1.04 12.04
N LYS A 145 10.01 -2.16 11.90
CA LYS A 145 10.61 -3.48 11.69
C LYS A 145 10.32 -3.92 10.26
N SER A 146 11.27 -4.66 9.68
CA SER A 146 11.20 -5.14 8.30
C SER A 146 11.30 -6.65 8.29
N TRP A 147 10.48 -7.29 7.45
CA TRP A 147 10.52 -8.73 7.22
C TRP A 147 10.51 -9.03 5.73
N ALA A 148 11.41 -9.91 5.30
CA ALA A 148 11.25 -10.58 4.01
C ALA A 148 10.10 -11.60 4.10
N PHE A 149 9.39 -11.80 3.01
CA PHE A 149 8.31 -12.78 2.95
C PHE A 149 8.26 -13.50 1.61
N THR A 150 7.68 -14.70 1.65
CA THR A 150 7.30 -15.46 0.47
C THR A 150 5.85 -15.93 0.59
N ALA A 151 5.02 -15.55 -0.39
CA ALA A 151 3.60 -15.90 -0.46
C ALA A 151 3.29 -16.69 -1.74
N PRO A 152 3.25 -18.03 -1.69
CA PRO A 152 2.80 -18.85 -2.81
C PRO A 152 1.36 -18.56 -3.23
N LYS A 153 1.04 -18.82 -4.50
CA LYS A 153 -0.31 -18.69 -5.03
C LYS A 153 -1.25 -19.66 -4.31
N ALA A 154 -2.30 -19.09 -3.74
CA ALA A 154 -3.30 -19.76 -2.93
C ALA A 154 -4.50 -20.19 -3.79
N LYS A 155 -5.10 -21.32 -3.40
CA LYS A 155 -6.40 -21.76 -3.90
C LYS A 155 -7.43 -21.59 -2.78
N LYS A 156 -8.70 -21.42 -3.15
CA LYS A 156 -9.78 -21.43 -2.15
C LYS A 156 -9.72 -22.74 -1.34
N PRO A 157 -9.94 -22.70 -0.02
CA PRO A 157 -10.35 -21.54 0.79
C PRO A 157 -9.22 -20.63 1.29
N SER A 158 -7.95 -20.90 0.97
CA SER A 158 -6.82 -20.10 1.45
C SER A 158 -6.88 -18.66 0.90
N GLY A 159 -6.59 -17.70 1.75
CA GLY A 159 -6.69 -16.28 1.44
C GLY A 159 -6.90 -15.41 2.67
N VAL A 160 -7.15 -14.13 2.41
CA VAL A 160 -7.48 -13.13 3.43
C VAL A 160 -8.99 -12.93 3.55
N TYR A 161 -9.46 -12.84 4.78
CA TYR A 161 -10.84 -12.56 5.13
C TYR A 161 -10.91 -11.40 6.11
N ARG A 162 -11.98 -10.61 6.03
CA ARG A 162 -12.22 -9.48 6.94
C ARG A 162 -13.67 -9.40 7.38
N ALA A 163 -13.88 -8.95 8.61
CA ALA A 163 -15.18 -8.53 9.12
C ALA A 163 -15.02 -7.17 9.80
N THR A 164 -15.81 -6.18 9.38
CA THR A 164 -15.90 -4.89 10.06
C THR A 164 -17.39 -4.61 10.28
N THR A 165 -17.86 -4.74 11.52
CA THR A 165 -19.29 -4.72 11.86
C THR A 165 -19.52 -4.29 13.30
N GLU A 166 -20.77 -4.30 13.75
CA GLU A 166 -21.14 -4.07 15.14
C GLU A 166 -21.85 -5.31 15.67
N VAL A 167 -21.45 -5.80 16.85
CA VAL A 167 -22.08 -6.93 17.53
C VAL A 167 -22.45 -6.48 18.93
N ARG A 168 -23.75 -6.51 19.25
CA ARG A 168 -24.27 -6.11 20.58
C ARG A 168 -23.85 -4.69 21.02
N GLY A 169 -23.66 -3.77 20.07
CA GLY A 169 -23.27 -2.38 20.34
C GLY A 169 -21.77 -2.13 20.36
N GLU A 170 -20.94 -3.17 20.24
CA GLU A 170 -19.48 -3.07 20.19
C GLU A 170 -18.98 -3.12 18.74
N LYS A 171 -18.04 -2.24 18.38
CA LYS A 171 -17.40 -2.26 17.06
C LYS A 171 -16.43 -3.42 16.99
N VAL A 172 -16.61 -4.26 15.97
CA VAL A 172 -15.74 -5.40 15.70
C VAL A 172 -15.00 -5.17 14.39
N ASP A 173 -13.68 -5.24 14.41
CA ASP A 173 -12.83 -5.29 13.21
C ASP A 173 -11.89 -6.49 13.33
N GLY A 174 -11.97 -7.43 12.39
CA GLY A 174 -11.19 -8.66 12.41
C GLY A 174 -10.64 -9.03 11.06
N GLY A 175 -9.42 -9.57 11.07
CA GLY A 175 -8.72 -10.12 9.91
C GLY A 175 -8.29 -11.56 10.13
N TRP A 176 -8.40 -12.37 9.07
CA TRP A 176 -7.94 -13.75 9.08
C TRP A 176 -7.12 -14.05 7.83
N ILE A 177 -6.02 -14.77 8.01
CA ILE A 177 -5.24 -15.42 6.96
C ILE A 177 -5.47 -16.91 7.09
N VAL A 178 -6.09 -17.52 6.07
CA VAL A 178 -6.23 -18.97 5.96
C VAL A 178 -5.09 -19.49 5.10
N GLN A 179 -4.22 -20.32 5.66
CA GLN A 179 -3.08 -20.91 4.98
C GLN A 179 -3.49 -22.14 4.13
N PRO A 180 -2.62 -22.66 3.23
CA PRO A 180 -2.91 -23.85 2.42
C PRO A 180 -3.20 -25.12 3.22
N ASP A 181 -2.63 -25.25 4.42
CA ASP A 181 -2.86 -26.36 5.34
C ASP A 181 -4.13 -26.20 6.19
N GLY A 182 -4.86 -25.09 6.02
CA GLY A 182 -6.07 -24.76 6.79
C GLY A 182 -5.79 -24.13 8.16
N SER A 183 -4.52 -23.95 8.55
CA SER A 183 -4.17 -23.15 9.72
C SER A 183 -4.58 -21.69 9.51
N GLN A 184 -4.85 -21.00 10.62
CA GLN A 184 -5.36 -19.62 10.60
C GLN A 184 -4.56 -18.74 11.53
N VAL A 185 -4.25 -17.54 11.04
CA VAL A 185 -3.66 -16.46 11.82
C VAL A 185 -4.54 -15.24 11.65
N GLY A 186 -4.95 -14.64 12.75
CA GLY A 186 -5.86 -13.50 12.72
C GLY A 186 -5.89 -12.76 14.03
N ILE A 187 -6.27 -11.49 13.94
CA ILE A 187 -6.57 -10.63 15.09
C ILE A 187 -8.01 -10.13 14.92
N LEU A 188 -8.72 -10.09 16.03
CA LEU A 188 -10.05 -9.49 16.13
C LEU A 188 -10.01 -8.45 17.23
N SER A 189 -10.39 -7.23 16.90
CA SER A 189 -10.54 -6.14 17.85
C SER A 189 -12.00 -5.90 18.16
N ARG A 190 -12.33 -5.76 19.45
CA ARG A 190 -13.61 -5.20 19.93
C ARG A 190 -13.35 -3.88 20.60
N ASP A 191 -14.01 -2.82 20.14
CA ASP A 191 -13.85 -1.44 20.64
C ASP A 191 -12.39 -0.97 20.81
N GLY A 192 -11.51 -1.46 19.93
CA GLY A 192 -10.09 -1.10 19.92
C GLY A 192 -9.18 -2.02 20.75
N GLU A 193 -9.73 -3.02 21.44
CA GLU A 193 -8.96 -4.04 22.17
C GLU A 193 -8.69 -5.26 21.27
N PRO A 194 -7.44 -5.46 20.79
CA PRO A 194 -7.11 -6.58 19.93
C PRO A 194 -6.90 -7.89 20.72
N ALA A 195 -7.42 -8.99 20.20
CA ALA A 195 -7.16 -10.34 20.67
C ALA A 195 -6.91 -11.28 19.49
N GLN A 196 -6.42 -12.50 19.78
CA GLN A 196 -6.35 -13.56 18.78
C GLN A 196 -7.75 -13.81 18.21
N ALA A 197 -7.89 -13.83 16.89
CA ALA A 197 -9.18 -14.02 16.27
C ALA A 197 -9.68 -15.46 16.52
N PRO A 198 -10.96 -15.64 16.88
CA PRO A 198 -11.58 -16.97 16.91
C PRO A 198 -11.53 -17.61 15.53
N ARG A 199 -11.66 -18.94 15.49
CA ARG A 199 -11.58 -19.70 14.25
C ARG A 199 -12.70 -19.30 13.27
N LEU A 200 -12.32 -19.03 12.04
CA LEU A 200 -13.20 -18.84 10.90
C LEU A 200 -13.54 -20.19 10.26
N ASP A 201 -14.80 -20.42 9.93
CA ASP A 201 -15.18 -21.41 8.93
C ASP A 201 -15.13 -20.75 7.55
N PRO A 202 -14.12 -21.04 6.70
CA PRO A 202 -13.99 -20.37 5.42
C PRO A 202 -15.00 -20.85 4.36
N ALA A 203 -15.72 -21.95 4.61
CA ALA A 203 -16.78 -22.39 3.71
C ALA A 203 -18.02 -21.49 3.83
N THR A 204 -18.33 -21.03 5.05
CA THR A 204 -19.50 -20.19 5.33
C THR A 204 -19.17 -18.73 5.61
N GLY A 205 -17.91 -18.43 5.95
CA GLY A 205 -17.48 -17.14 6.47
C GLY A 205 -17.81 -16.94 7.95
N THR A 206 -18.37 -17.94 8.63
CA THR A 206 -18.84 -17.80 10.01
C THR A 206 -17.68 -17.76 10.98
N VAL A 207 -17.74 -16.83 11.94
CA VAL A 207 -16.93 -16.85 13.16
C VAL A 207 -17.88 -16.87 14.36
N VAL A 208 -17.63 -17.76 15.31
CA VAL A 208 -18.31 -17.80 16.61
C VAL A 208 -17.42 -17.10 17.63
N LEU A 209 -18.00 -16.13 18.32
CA LEU A 209 -17.35 -15.34 19.34
C LEU A 209 -17.49 -16.01 20.70
N ASP A 210 -16.56 -15.73 21.63
CA ASP A 210 -16.55 -16.34 22.97
C ASP A 210 -17.81 -16.04 23.80
N ASP A 211 -18.47 -14.91 23.53
CA ASP A 211 -19.73 -14.49 24.15
C ASP A 211 -20.97 -15.12 23.50
N GLY A 212 -20.77 -16.09 22.60
CA GLY A 212 -21.79 -16.75 21.79
C GLY A 212 -22.29 -15.92 20.61
N GLY A 213 -21.79 -14.71 20.41
CA GLY A 213 -22.07 -13.89 19.23
C GLY A 213 -21.58 -14.56 17.95
N ARG A 214 -22.14 -14.14 16.81
CA ARG A 214 -21.70 -14.60 15.49
C ARG A 214 -21.42 -13.41 14.60
N LEU A 215 -20.39 -13.52 13.80
CA LEU A 215 -20.12 -12.59 12.71
C LEU A 215 -19.80 -13.36 11.43
N THR A 216 -19.87 -12.65 10.30
CA THR A 216 -19.49 -13.20 9.00
C THR A 216 -18.30 -12.44 8.45
N ALA A 217 -17.16 -13.11 8.31
CA ALA A 217 -16.02 -12.60 7.58
C ALA A 217 -16.17 -12.90 6.09
N ARG A 218 -15.72 -11.95 5.24
CA ARG A 218 -15.79 -12.05 3.79
C ARG A 218 -14.39 -12.12 3.19
N PRO A 219 -14.17 -12.86 2.10
CA PRO A 219 -12.93 -12.80 1.34
C PRO A 219 -12.63 -11.35 0.93
N VAL A 220 -11.38 -10.92 1.09
CA VAL A 220 -10.97 -9.56 0.70
C VAL A 220 -10.55 -9.55 -0.77
N VAL A 221 -11.10 -8.59 -1.50
CA VAL A 221 -10.76 -8.21 -2.88
C VAL A 221 -10.46 -6.70 -2.87
N PRO A 222 -9.44 -6.22 -3.60
CA PRO A 222 -9.09 -4.80 -3.70
C PRO A 222 -10.22 -3.85 -4.08
#